data_AF-A0AB39QCM4-F1
#
_entry.id   AF-A0AB39QCM4-F1
#
_cell.length_a   1.000
_cell.length_b   1.000
_cell.length_c   1.000
_cell.angle_alpha   90.00
_cell.angle_beta   90.00
_cell.angle_gamma   90.00
#
_symmetry.space_group_name_H-M   'P 1'
#
loop_
_entity.id
_entity.type
_entity.pdbx_description
1 polymer ?
#
loop_
_entity_poly.entity_id
_entity_poly.type
_entity_poly.pdbx_seq_one_letter_code
_entity_poly.pdbx_strand_id
1 'polypeptide(L)'
;MAHDLRPSHGGEGPPLPTARGRVSAAVEEYLRGAGPPPRHEDVADTAVYGDDLQLALYLCYELHYRGFAGVPETHEWDPDLLRLRAALEHRFLTALRADAPTHDSVEDALADLLVEPVDGSGVSHYLCAEGELWQLREYAAQRSLYHLKEADPHAWVLPRLWGRAKAGMAAVEFDEYGGGRPDRVHARLFADLMTDLGLDPAYGRYLDEATAEALATVNLMSLLGLHRALRGALVGHFATVEITSSPASRRLAEAMRRTGAGPAAEHFYDEHVEADAVHEQVVRHDVIGGLLAEEPHLAPDVAFGIDVTGHLEDRLADRLLGAWRTGRSSLRRPLRSEMPLTF
;
A
#
# COMPACT_ATOMS: atom_id res chain seq x y z
N MET A 1 37.07 -6.74 33.01
CA MET A 1 36.00 -5.81 32.57
C MET A 1 35.06 -6.62 31.74
N ALA A 2 33.84 -6.83 32.24
CA ALA A 2 32.82 -7.64 31.59
C ALA A 2 32.44 -6.98 30.26
N HIS A 3 32.52 -7.75 29.18
CA HIS A 3 31.86 -7.41 27.92
C HIS A 3 30.36 -7.48 28.19
N ASP A 4 29.73 -6.32 28.24
CA ASP A 4 28.29 -6.18 28.28
C ASP A 4 27.75 -6.65 26.92
N LEU A 5 27.38 -7.94 26.87
CA LEU A 5 26.59 -8.50 25.79
C LEU A 5 25.25 -7.77 25.84
N ARG A 6 25.10 -6.75 24.97
CA ARG A 6 23.78 -6.21 24.66
C ARG A 6 22.86 -7.39 24.33
N PRO A 7 21.63 -7.43 24.88
CA PRO A 7 20.68 -8.47 24.52
C PRO A 7 20.49 -8.45 23.01
N SER A 8 20.54 -9.63 22.39
CA SER A 8 20.09 -9.82 21.00
C SER A 8 18.73 -9.15 20.83
N HIS A 9 18.57 -8.35 19.77
CA HIS A 9 17.28 -7.80 19.31
C HIS A 9 16.34 -8.96 18.96
N GLY A 10 15.79 -9.62 19.97
CA GLY A 10 14.85 -10.72 19.81
C GLY A 10 13.47 -10.16 19.58
N GLY A 11 13.01 -10.17 18.32
CA GLY A 11 11.60 -9.97 17.98
C GLY A 11 11.20 -8.60 17.42
N GLU A 12 12.06 -7.93 16.65
CA GLU A 12 11.62 -6.74 15.88
C GLU A 12 10.78 -7.20 14.67
N GLY A 13 9.58 -6.63 14.50
CA GLY A 13 8.63 -6.95 13.41
C GLY A 13 7.24 -7.41 13.90
N PRO A 14 6.20 -7.36 13.05
CA PRO A 14 4.88 -7.87 13.39
C PRO A 14 4.91 -9.40 13.58
N PRO A 15 3.96 -9.96 14.36
CA PRO A 15 3.77 -11.41 14.36
C PRO A 15 3.28 -11.88 12.98
N LEU A 16 3.59 -13.12 12.63
CA LEU A 16 3.00 -13.76 11.45
C LEU A 16 1.47 -13.87 11.62
N PRO A 17 0.67 -13.45 10.62
CA PRO A 17 -0.79 -13.49 10.69
C PRO A 17 -1.32 -14.92 10.55
N THR A 18 -2.64 -15.10 10.73
CA THR A 18 -3.30 -16.38 10.44
C THR A 18 -3.34 -16.62 8.92
N ALA A 19 -2.83 -17.77 8.46
CA ALA A 19 -3.00 -18.23 7.09
C ALA A 19 -4.46 -18.21 6.62
N ARG A 20 -4.63 -18.01 5.31
CA ARG A 20 -5.93 -17.87 4.64
C ARG A 20 -6.16 -18.90 3.54
N GLY A 21 -5.26 -19.86 3.40
CA GLY A 21 -5.39 -21.01 2.52
C GLY A 21 -4.10 -21.83 2.50
N ARG A 22 -3.98 -22.72 1.51
CA ARG A 22 -2.89 -23.68 1.42
C ARG A 22 -1.55 -23.01 1.17
N VAL A 23 -1.51 -21.97 0.32
CA VAL A 23 -0.25 -21.33 -0.07
C VAL A 23 0.30 -20.46 1.06
N SER A 24 -0.56 -19.61 1.65
CA SER A 24 -0.21 -18.78 2.80
C SER A 24 0.17 -19.62 4.01
N ALA A 25 -0.50 -20.76 4.26
CA ALA A 25 -0.10 -21.70 5.31
C ALA A 25 1.30 -22.29 5.07
N ALA A 26 1.61 -22.71 3.85
CA ALA A 26 2.95 -23.23 3.54
C ALA A 26 4.05 -22.18 3.73
N VAL A 27 3.80 -20.92 3.34
CA VAL A 27 4.74 -19.80 3.59
C VAL A 27 4.90 -19.57 5.09
N GLU A 28 3.79 -19.48 5.82
CA GLU A 28 3.78 -19.24 7.26
C GLU A 28 4.53 -20.34 8.03
N GLU A 29 4.29 -21.61 7.72
CA GLU A 29 4.98 -22.76 8.31
C GLU A 29 6.48 -22.75 8.00
N TYR A 30 6.85 -22.44 6.76
CA TYR A 30 8.25 -22.35 6.36
C TYR A 30 8.99 -21.22 7.08
N LEU A 31 8.39 -20.02 7.17
CA LEU A 31 8.96 -18.87 7.87
C LEU A 31 9.15 -19.14 9.37
N ARG A 32 8.33 -20.00 9.99
CA ARG A 32 8.53 -20.45 11.38
C ARG A 32 9.56 -21.58 11.54
N GLY A 33 10.12 -22.10 10.45
CA GLY A 33 10.98 -23.29 10.47
C GLY A 33 10.22 -24.57 10.85
N ALA A 34 8.90 -24.58 10.68
CA ALA A 34 8.01 -25.68 11.07
C ALA A 34 7.54 -26.54 9.90
N GLY A 35 7.74 -26.07 8.65
CA GLY A 35 7.32 -26.75 7.43
C GLY A 35 8.44 -26.88 6.40
N PRO A 36 8.25 -27.70 5.35
CA PRO A 36 9.15 -27.75 4.21
C PRO A 36 9.06 -26.45 3.37
N PRO A 37 10.01 -26.20 2.46
CA PRO A 37 9.91 -25.09 1.52
C PRO A 37 8.58 -25.14 0.72
N PRO A 38 7.91 -23.98 0.54
CA PRO A 38 6.64 -23.93 -0.15
C PRO A 38 6.80 -24.29 -1.63
N ARG A 39 5.86 -25.08 -2.16
CA ARG A 39 5.90 -25.55 -3.54
C ARG A 39 5.18 -24.57 -4.46
N HIS A 40 5.89 -24.04 -5.46
CA HIS A 40 5.31 -23.16 -6.48
C HIS A 40 4.17 -23.80 -7.30
N GLU A 41 4.15 -25.13 -7.40
CA GLU A 41 3.06 -25.89 -8.05
C GLU A 41 1.69 -25.66 -7.38
N ASP A 42 1.69 -25.36 -6.07
CA ASP A 42 0.47 -25.17 -5.28
C ASP A 42 -0.22 -23.82 -5.58
N VAL A 43 0.44 -22.94 -6.35
CA VAL A 43 -0.08 -21.62 -6.73
C VAL A 43 -1.07 -21.71 -7.90
N ALA A 44 -1.00 -22.76 -8.73
CA ALA A 44 -1.73 -22.84 -9.99
C ALA A 44 -3.27 -22.79 -9.83
N ASP A 45 -3.80 -23.32 -8.73
CA ASP A 45 -5.24 -23.39 -8.48
C ASP A 45 -5.76 -22.27 -7.57
N THR A 46 -4.89 -21.35 -7.13
CA THR A 46 -5.27 -20.29 -6.19
C THR A 46 -5.85 -19.07 -6.91
N ALA A 47 -7.00 -18.60 -6.45
CA ALA A 47 -7.65 -17.39 -6.96
C ALA A 47 -6.70 -16.18 -6.83
N VAL A 48 -6.46 -15.50 -7.95
CA VAL A 48 -5.41 -14.47 -8.05
C VAL A 48 -5.67 -13.25 -7.16
N TYR A 49 -6.91 -12.77 -7.07
CA TYR A 49 -7.28 -11.70 -6.15
C TYR A 49 -7.82 -12.24 -4.80
N GLY A 50 -7.66 -13.54 -4.54
CA GLY A 50 -8.16 -14.19 -3.34
C GLY A 50 -7.22 -14.04 -2.15
N ASP A 51 -7.78 -14.22 -0.95
CA ASP A 51 -7.06 -14.08 0.32
C ASP A 51 -5.78 -14.91 0.41
N ASP A 52 -5.78 -16.16 -0.08
CA ASP A 52 -4.64 -17.06 0.05
C ASP A 52 -3.42 -16.55 -0.75
N LEU A 53 -3.64 -16.20 -2.03
CA LEU A 53 -2.56 -15.71 -2.90
C LEU A 53 -2.05 -14.35 -2.42
N GLN A 54 -2.97 -13.43 -2.12
CA GLN A 54 -2.60 -12.06 -1.75
C GLN A 54 -1.89 -12.01 -0.40
N LEU A 55 -2.29 -12.85 0.57
CA LEU A 55 -1.55 -12.95 1.83
C LEU A 55 -0.17 -13.59 1.61
N ALA A 56 -0.08 -14.71 0.89
CA ALA A 56 1.21 -15.35 0.63
C ALA A 56 2.20 -14.41 -0.06
N LEU A 57 1.72 -13.61 -1.02
CA LEU A 57 2.53 -12.62 -1.73
C LEU A 57 2.96 -11.48 -0.80
N TYR A 58 2.06 -10.97 0.05
CA TYR A 58 2.39 -9.96 1.07
C TYR A 58 3.49 -10.45 2.02
N LEU A 59 3.37 -11.69 2.53
CA LEU A 59 4.38 -12.29 3.40
C LEU A 59 5.75 -12.35 2.72
N CYS A 60 5.79 -12.67 1.41
CA CYS A 60 7.05 -12.69 0.66
C CYS A 60 7.65 -11.28 0.46
N TYR A 61 6.82 -10.25 0.30
CA TYR A 61 7.28 -8.88 0.14
C TYR A 61 7.75 -8.25 1.44
N GLU A 62 7.11 -8.57 2.56
CA GLU A 62 7.45 -7.96 3.84
C GLU A 62 8.87 -8.32 4.32
N LEU A 63 9.45 -9.41 3.81
CA LEU A 63 10.85 -9.78 4.00
C LEU A 63 11.85 -8.76 3.40
N HIS A 64 11.41 -7.91 2.47
CA HIS A 64 12.21 -6.85 1.84
C HIS A 64 12.07 -5.49 2.56
N TYR A 65 11.28 -5.46 3.65
CA TYR A 65 11.04 -4.28 4.47
C TYR A 65 11.43 -4.58 5.94
N ARG A 66 10.46 -4.76 6.84
CA ARG A 66 10.71 -4.97 8.28
C ARG A 66 10.69 -6.43 8.71
N GLY A 67 10.36 -7.34 7.81
CA GLY A 67 10.25 -8.77 8.11
C GLY A 67 9.15 -9.08 9.14
N PHE A 68 9.32 -10.18 9.88
CA PHE A 68 8.39 -10.62 10.92
C PHE A 68 9.15 -11.05 12.17
N ALA A 69 8.52 -10.91 13.33
CA ALA A 69 9.10 -11.33 14.60
C ALA A 69 9.46 -12.82 14.57
N GLY A 70 10.72 -13.14 14.85
CA GLY A 70 11.24 -14.50 14.91
C GLY A 70 11.58 -15.12 13.55
N VAL A 71 11.43 -14.38 12.45
CA VAL A 71 11.86 -14.81 11.10
C VAL A 71 13.29 -14.32 10.84
N PRO A 72 14.25 -15.22 10.51
CA PRO A 72 15.62 -14.82 10.15
C PRO A 72 15.68 -13.85 8.97
N GLU A 73 16.45 -12.77 9.09
CA GLU A 73 16.67 -11.76 8.03
C GLU A 73 17.22 -12.38 6.73
N THR A 74 17.96 -13.49 6.82
CA THR A 74 18.47 -14.22 5.66
C THR A 74 17.37 -14.72 4.72
N HIS A 75 16.11 -14.79 5.19
CA HIS A 75 14.98 -15.17 4.34
C HIS A 75 14.64 -14.14 3.27
N GLU A 76 15.11 -12.89 3.38
CA GLU A 76 14.99 -11.87 2.32
C GLU A 76 15.43 -12.44 0.94
N TRP A 77 16.48 -13.26 0.94
CA TRP A 77 17.10 -13.86 -0.25
C TRP A 77 17.05 -15.40 -0.27
N ASP A 78 16.13 -16.02 0.47
CA ASP A 78 15.95 -17.47 0.45
C ASP A 78 15.50 -17.95 -0.94
N PRO A 79 16.22 -18.88 -1.60
CA PRO A 79 15.92 -19.29 -2.96
C PRO A 79 14.55 -19.93 -3.18
N ASP A 80 14.00 -20.61 -2.17
CA ASP A 80 12.72 -21.29 -2.28
C ASP A 80 11.56 -20.31 -2.13
N LEU A 81 11.68 -19.35 -1.21
CA LEU A 81 10.74 -18.22 -1.10
C LEU A 81 10.76 -17.35 -2.35
N LEU A 82 11.93 -17.06 -2.92
CA LEU A 82 12.03 -16.32 -4.18
C LEU A 82 11.40 -17.08 -5.35
N ARG A 83 11.54 -18.42 -5.41
CA ARG A 83 10.91 -19.26 -6.43
C ARG A 83 9.38 -19.24 -6.30
N LEU A 84 8.85 -19.33 -5.08
CA LEU A 84 7.42 -19.21 -4.83
C LEU A 84 6.91 -17.81 -5.23
N ARG A 85 7.59 -16.74 -4.76
CA ARG A 85 7.21 -15.37 -5.06
C ARG A 85 7.14 -15.14 -6.56
N ALA A 86 8.12 -15.59 -7.33
CA ALA A 86 8.09 -15.46 -8.79
C ALA A 86 6.85 -16.12 -9.42
N ALA A 87 6.37 -17.26 -8.90
CA ALA A 87 5.15 -17.90 -9.38
C ALA A 87 3.88 -17.12 -9.00
N LEU A 88 3.82 -16.58 -7.78
CA LEU A 88 2.73 -15.71 -7.32
C LEU A 88 2.66 -14.42 -8.14
N GLU A 89 3.81 -13.77 -8.35
CA GLU A 89 3.97 -12.55 -9.15
C GLU A 89 3.57 -12.78 -10.60
N HIS A 90 3.98 -13.90 -11.20
CA HIS A 90 3.61 -14.22 -12.57
C HIS A 90 2.09 -14.32 -12.74
N ARG A 91 1.41 -14.98 -11.80
CA ARG A 91 -0.05 -15.09 -11.78
C ARG A 91 -0.71 -13.73 -11.62
N PHE A 92 -0.25 -12.95 -10.64
CA PHE A 92 -0.80 -11.64 -10.33
C PHE A 92 -0.62 -10.66 -11.49
N LEU A 93 0.59 -10.53 -12.02
CA LEU A 93 0.89 -9.66 -13.17
C LEU A 93 0.12 -10.08 -14.43
N THR A 94 -0.06 -11.38 -14.66
CA THR A 94 -0.86 -11.88 -15.80
C THR A 94 -2.32 -11.48 -15.68
N ALA A 95 -2.90 -11.58 -14.48
CA ALA A 95 -4.28 -11.14 -14.24
C ALA A 95 -4.43 -9.62 -14.37
N LEU A 96 -3.50 -8.85 -13.79
CA LEU A 96 -3.51 -7.39 -13.91
C LEU A 96 -3.48 -6.92 -15.39
N ARG A 97 -2.66 -7.57 -16.22
CA ARG A 97 -2.61 -7.29 -17.67
C ARG A 97 -3.87 -7.68 -18.43
N ALA A 98 -4.66 -8.63 -17.91
CA ALA A 98 -5.87 -9.10 -18.55
C ALA A 98 -7.12 -8.31 -18.10
N ASP A 99 -7.15 -7.87 -16.83
CA ASP A 99 -8.35 -7.37 -16.18
C ASP A 99 -8.38 -5.83 -16.03
N ALA A 100 -7.21 -5.18 -16.00
CA ALA A 100 -7.16 -3.73 -15.91
C ALA A 100 -7.66 -3.08 -17.21
N PRO A 101 -8.32 -1.91 -17.14
CA PRO A 101 -8.53 -1.07 -18.31
C PRO A 101 -7.19 -0.81 -19.04
N THR A 102 -7.26 -0.46 -20.31
CA THR A 102 -6.05 -0.10 -21.07
C THR A 102 -6.28 1.19 -21.78
N HIS A 103 -5.56 2.23 -21.37
CA HIS A 103 -5.52 3.47 -22.15
C HIS A 103 -4.66 3.30 -23.39
N ASP A 104 -5.04 4.00 -24.47
CA ASP A 104 -4.30 3.98 -25.74
C ASP A 104 -2.97 4.75 -25.65
N SER A 105 -2.86 5.70 -24.72
CA SER A 105 -1.66 6.52 -24.50
C SER A 105 -1.49 6.93 -23.03
N VAL A 106 -0.27 7.36 -22.68
CA VAL A 106 0.02 7.92 -21.34
C VAL A 106 -0.66 9.28 -21.17
N GLU A 107 -0.84 10.03 -22.25
CA GLU A 107 -1.58 11.29 -22.26
C GLU A 107 -3.05 11.09 -21.89
N ASP A 108 -3.70 10.06 -22.44
CA ASP A 108 -5.08 9.72 -22.11
C ASP A 108 -5.20 9.27 -20.65
N ALA A 109 -4.30 8.38 -20.20
CA ALA A 109 -4.27 7.91 -18.82
C ALA A 109 -4.08 9.07 -17.81
N LEU A 110 -3.21 10.03 -18.12
CA LEU A 110 -3.00 11.22 -17.28
C LEU A 110 -4.18 12.19 -17.35
N ALA A 111 -4.82 12.35 -18.51
CA ALA A 111 -5.97 13.21 -18.66
C ALA A 111 -7.11 12.76 -17.74
N ASP A 112 -7.36 11.46 -17.64
CA ASP A 112 -8.41 10.91 -16.78
C ASP A 112 -8.13 11.15 -15.29
N LEU A 113 -6.87 11.08 -14.84
CA LEU A 113 -6.50 11.38 -13.46
C LEU A 113 -6.76 12.85 -13.07
N LEU A 114 -6.71 13.77 -14.03
CA LEU A 114 -6.88 15.21 -13.80
C LEU A 114 -8.35 15.63 -13.75
N VAL A 115 -9.27 14.72 -14.08
CA VAL A 115 -10.71 14.99 -14.04
C VAL A 115 -11.24 14.59 -12.68
N GLU A 116 -11.50 15.59 -11.83
CA GLU A 116 -12.22 15.38 -10.57
C GLU A 116 -13.74 15.29 -10.85
N PRO A 117 -14.40 14.15 -10.61
CA PRO A 117 -15.84 14.02 -10.87
C PRO A 117 -16.64 14.90 -9.90
N VAL A 118 -17.47 15.80 -10.44
CA VAL A 118 -18.31 16.71 -9.64
C VAL A 118 -19.29 15.95 -8.75
N ASP A 119 -19.84 14.84 -9.24
CA ASP A 119 -20.75 13.94 -8.52
C ASP A 119 -20.07 12.60 -8.19
N GLY A 120 -18.83 12.65 -7.69
CA GLY A 120 -18.06 11.45 -7.36
C GLY A 120 -18.75 10.57 -6.29
N SER A 121 -18.67 9.25 -6.46
CA SER A 121 -19.30 8.26 -5.56
C SER A 121 -18.31 7.30 -4.89
N GLY A 122 -17.00 7.61 -5.01
CA GLY A 122 -15.91 6.82 -4.44
C GLY A 122 -15.80 6.91 -2.92
N VAL A 123 -14.82 6.19 -2.35
CA VAL A 123 -14.64 6.04 -0.90
C VAL A 123 -14.50 7.38 -0.17
N SER A 124 -13.65 8.27 -0.65
CA SER A 124 -13.45 9.59 -0.03
C SER A 124 -14.72 10.46 -0.10
N HIS A 125 -15.51 10.37 -1.16
CA HIS A 125 -16.80 11.06 -1.27
C HIS A 125 -17.80 10.51 -0.26
N TYR A 126 -17.95 9.19 -0.17
CA TYR A 126 -18.83 8.55 0.81
C TYR A 126 -18.43 8.89 2.25
N LEU A 127 -17.14 8.73 2.57
CA LEU A 127 -16.63 9.07 3.90
C LEU A 127 -16.79 10.55 4.22
N CYS A 128 -16.69 11.45 3.24
CA CYS A 128 -16.91 12.88 3.42
C CYS A 128 -18.38 13.28 3.48
N ALA A 129 -19.31 12.57 2.86
CA ALA A 129 -20.73 12.93 2.90
C ALA A 129 -21.46 12.30 4.09
N GLU A 130 -21.24 11.00 4.30
CA GLU A 130 -22.08 10.15 5.16
C GLU A 130 -21.27 9.24 6.09
N GLY A 131 -19.94 9.23 5.96
CA GLY A 131 -19.05 8.36 6.70
C GLY A 131 -19.21 8.46 8.22
N GLU A 132 -19.28 7.30 8.86
CA GLU A 132 -19.31 7.14 10.32
C GLU A 132 -17.91 6.82 10.88
N LEU A 133 -17.67 7.15 12.16
CA LEU A 133 -16.35 6.98 12.79
C LEU A 133 -15.82 5.53 12.74
N TRP A 134 -16.70 4.53 12.84
CA TRP A 134 -16.28 3.13 12.73
C TRP A 134 -15.82 2.75 11.32
N GLN A 135 -16.34 3.40 10.28
CA GLN A 135 -15.91 3.20 8.89
C GLN A 135 -14.55 3.85 8.64
N LEU A 136 -14.30 5.03 9.24
CA LEU A 136 -12.98 5.68 9.22
C LEU A 136 -11.93 4.82 9.92
N ARG A 137 -12.28 4.17 11.04
CA ARG A 137 -11.41 3.20 11.72
C ARG A 137 -11.09 2.00 10.84
N GLU A 138 -12.08 1.41 10.17
CA GLU A 138 -11.83 0.31 9.22
C GLU A 138 -10.96 0.76 8.06
N TYR A 139 -11.22 1.95 7.50
CA TYR A 139 -10.44 2.53 6.42
C TYR A 139 -8.97 2.68 6.81
N ALA A 140 -8.70 3.30 7.98
CA ALA A 140 -7.35 3.47 8.49
C ALA A 140 -6.67 2.13 8.80
N ALA A 141 -7.39 1.15 9.37
CA ALA A 141 -6.84 -0.18 9.64
C ALA A 141 -6.44 -0.94 8.37
N GLN A 142 -7.18 -0.81 7.26
CA GLN A 142 -6.77 -1.43 6.00
C GLN A 142 -5.59 -0.69 5.36
N ARG A 143 -5.64 0.65 5.36
CA ARG A 143 -4.62 1.50 4.77
C ARG A 143 -3.29 1.48 5.55
N SER A 144 -3.31 1.11 6.82
CA SER A 144 -2.09 0.99 7.66
C SER A 144 -1.06 0.01 7.12
N LEU A 145 -1.48 -0.96 6.28
CA LEU A 145 -0.56 -1.93 5.68
C LEU A 145 0.42 -1.31 4.68
N TYR A 146 0.07 -0.15 4.12
CA TYR A 146 0.97 0.68 3.33
C TYR A 146 1.46 1.90 4.12
N HIS A 147 0.56 2.73 4.67
CA HIS A 147 0.98 4.04 5.19
C HIS A 147 1.99 3.95 6.35
N LEU A 148 2.02 2.85 7.14
CA LEU A 148 3.05 2.70 8.18
C LEU A 148 4.46 2.37 7.63
N LYS A 149 4.60 2.26 6.31
CA LYS A 149 5.87 2.20 5.54
C LYS A 149 5.86 3.13 4.32
N GLU A 150 5.06 4.18 4.33
CA GLU A 150 5.14 5.22 3.31
C GLU A 150 6.49 5.96 3.41
N ALA A 151 7.29 6.11 2.35
CA ALA A 151 7.10 5.76 0.93
C ALA A 151 7.98 4.58 0.45
N ASP A 152 8.32 3.64 1.34
CA ASP A 152 9.34 2.59 1.12
C ASP A 152 9.19 1.82 -0.22
N PRO A 153 7.98 1.42 -0.68
CA PRO A 153 7.84 0.73 -1.97
C PRO A 153 8.26 1.56 -3.19
N HIS A 154 8.06 2.87 -3.15
CA HIS A 154 8.37 3.79 -4.24
C HIS A 154 9.88 4.07 -4.32
N ALA A 155 10.56 4.11 -3.18
CA ALA A 155 12.01 4.32 -3.09
C ALA A 155 12.84 3.31 -3.92
N TRP A 156 12.34 2.09 -4.14
CA TRP A 156 12.99 1.08 -4.98
C TRP A 156 13.18 1.50 -6.44
N VAL A 157 12.44 2.51 -6.92
CA VAL A 157 12.62 3.06 -8.27
C VAL A 157 13.87 3.92 -8.38
N LEU A 158 14.32 4.56 -7.29
CA LEU A 158 15.40 5.54 -7.31
C LEU A 158 16.71 4.98 -7.91
N PRO A 159 17.17 3.75 -7.59
CA PRO A 159 18.37 3.20 -8.22
C PRO A 159 18.24 2.97 -9.73
N ARG A 160 17.02 2.97 -10.27
CA ARG A 160 16.68 2.61 -11.66
C ARG A 160 16.40 3.80 -12.55
N LEU A 161 16.18 4.98 -11.98
CA LEU A 161 16.00 6.24 -12.70
C LEU A 161 17.35 6.95 -12.88
N TRP A 162 17.41 7.91 -13.80
CA TRP A 162 18.51 8.87 -13.91
C TRP A 162 18.00 10.23 -14.41
N GLY A 163 18.90 11.21 -14.46
CA GLY A 163 18.59 12.54 -14.96
C GLY A 163 17.45 13.22 -14.19
N ARG A 164 16.61 13.95 -14.93
CA ARG A 164 15.49 14.73 -14.38
C ARG A 164 14.50 13.87 -13.61
N ALA A 165 14.16 12.68 -14.13
CA ALA A 165 13.21 11.78 -13.49
C ALA A 165 13.66 11.36 -12.08
N LYS A 166 14.95 11.00 -11.94
CA LYS A 166 15.54 10.67 -10.64
C LYS A 166 15.51 11.85 -9.67
N ALA A 167 15.86 13.05 -10.14
CA ALA A 167 15.89 14.23 -9.30
C ALA A 167 14.48 14.60 -8.79
N GLY A 168 13.47 14.56 -9.67
CA GLY A 168 12.07 14.77 -9.30
C GLY A 168 11.56 13.73 -8.30
N MET A 169 11.80 12.44 -8.58
CA MET A 169 11.38 11.35 -7.68
C MET A 169 12.02 11.49 -6.30
N ALA A 170 13.32 11.77 -6.25
CA ALA A 170 14.03 11.94 -4.98
C ALA A 170 13.57 13.16 -4.18
N ALA A 171 13.09 14.22 -4.85
CA ALA A 171 12.55 15.39 -4.20
C ALA A 171 11.22 15.09 -3.49
N VAL A 172 10.32 14.36 -4.15
CA VAL A 172 9.05 13.94 -3.55
C VAL A 172 9.31 12.97 -2.40
N GLU A 173 10.11 11.92 -2.61
CA GLU A 173 10.50 10.97 -1.55
C GLU A 173 11.13 11.67 -0.32
N PHE A 174 11.95 12.70 -0.54
CA PHE A 174 12.53 13.46 0.56
C PHE A 174 11.47 14.14 1.43
N ASP A 175 10.38 14.63 0.82
CA ASP A 175 9.26 15.22 1.52
C ASP A 175 8.45 14.15 2.27
N GLU A 176 8.14 13.02 1.64
CA GLU A 176 7.48 11.85 2.25
C GLU A 176 8.23 11.34 3.51
N TYR A 177 9.57 11.38 3.48
CA TYR A 177 10.43 11.10 4.64
C TYR A 177 10.60 12.31 5.60
N GLY A 178 9.67 13.26 5.59
CA GLY A 178 9.58 14.39 6.51
C GLY A 178 10.59 15.51 6.29
N GLY A 179 11.26 15.55 5.13
CA GLY A 179 12.33 16.49 4.84
C GLY A 179 13.52 16.36 5.80
N GLY A 180 13.81 15.14 6.25
CA GLY A 180 14.86 14.85 7.24
C GLY A 180 14.45 15.07 8.71
N ARG A 181 13.15 15.30 8.98
CA ARG A 181 12.61 15.44 10.34
C ARG A 181 11.80 14.20 10.71
N PRO A 182 12.26 13.38 11.68
CA PRO A 182 11.65 12.08 11.97
C PRO A 182 10.20 12.18 12.48
N ASP A 183 9.84 13.30 13.13
CA ASP A 183 8.49 13.60 13.60
C ASP A 183 7.51 13.95 12.47
N ARG A 184 8.01 14.19 11.25
CA ARG A 184 7.20 14.53 10.07
C ARG A 184 7.19 13.47 8.98
N VAL A 185 7.86 12.33 9.20
CA VAL A 185 7.77 11.20 8.26
C VAL A 185 6.29 10.81 8.14
N HIS A 186 5.76 10.67 6.92
CA HIS A 186 4.32 10.47 6.72
C HIS A 186 3.81 9.19 7.41
N ALA A 187 4.63 8.13 7.44
CA ALA A 187 4.33 6.94 8.24
C ALA A 187 4.15 7.21 9.74
N ARG A 188 4.87 8.20 10.31
CA ARG A 188 4.69 8.63 11.70
C ARG A 188 3.39 9.43 11.85
N LEU A 189 3.10 10.34 10.93
CA LEU A 189 1.87 11.12 10.94
C LEU A 189 0.63 10.20 10.84
N PHE A 190 0.71 9.14 10.03
CA PHE A 190 -0.36 8.14 9.94
C PHE A 190 -0.53 7.35 11.25
N ALA A 191 0.57 7.00 11.93
CA ALA A 191 0.52 6.36 13.25
C ALA A 191 -0.17 7.26 14.30
N ASP A 192 0.06 8.57 14.25
CA ASP A 192 -0.59 9.54 15.13
C ASP A 192 -2.09 9.66 14.79
N LEU A 193 -2.47 9.69 13.50
CA LEU A 193 -3.87 9.58 13.04
C LEU A 193 -4.56 8.32 13.57
N MET A 194 -3.88 7.17 13.53
CA MET A 194 -4.44 5.91 14.04
C MET A 194 -4.71 5.98 15.53
N THR A 195 -3.81 6.60 16.29
CA THR A 195 -3.96 6.79 17.74
C THR A 195 -5.20 7.63 18.06
N ASP A 196 -5.43 8.71 17.31
CA ASP A 196 -6.61 9.56 17.42
C ASP A 196 -7.92 8.79 17.14
N LEU A 197 -7.89 7.89 16.15
CA LEU A 197 -9.00 6.98 15.87
C LEU A 197 -9.19 5.87 16.92
N GLY A 198 -8.33 5.76 17.93
CA GLY A 198 -8.35 4.69 18.92
C GLY A 198 -7.88 3.34 18.36
N LEU A 199 -7.00 3.36 17.36
CA LEU A 199 -6.38 2.19 16.76
C LEU A 199 -4.96 2.01 17.31
N ASP A 200 -4.53 0.75 17.44
CA ASP A 200 -3.13 0.39 17.69
C ASP A 200 -2.27 0.68 16.44
N PRO A 201 -1.29 1.62 16.50
CA PRO A 201 -0.49 2.01 15.35
C PRO A 201 0.71 1.08 15.08
N ALA A 202 0.82 -0.05 15.76
CA ALA A 202 1.92 -0.98 15.54
C ALA A 202 1.95 -1.48 14.09
N TYR A 203 3.15 -1.46 13.49
CA TYR A 203 3.38 -1.92 12.13
C TYR A 203 2.88 -3.36 11.92
N GLY A 204 2.09 -3.58 10.86
CA GLY A 204 1.51 -4.90 10.54
C GLY A 204 0.38 -5.37 11.48
N ARG A 205 -0.07 -4.56 12.44
CA ARG A 205 -1.06 -4.96 13.45
C ARG A 205 -2.37 -5.50 12.86
N TYR A 206 -2.85 -4.92 11.78
CA TYR A 206 -4.15 -5.24 11.18
C TYR A 206 -4.08 -6.27 10.05
N LEU A 207 -2.99 -7.02 9.94
CA LEU A 207 -2.82 -8.03 8.90
C LEU A 207 -3.84 -9.18 8.99
N ASP A 208 -4.39 -9.49 10.16
CA ASP A 208 -5.44 -10.52 10.30
C ASP A 208 -6.82 -10.02 9.86
N GLU A 209 -7.05 -8.72 9.98
CA GLU A 209 -8.31 -8.02 9.72
C GLU A 209 -8.43 -7.53 8.27
N ALA A 210 -7.33 -7.12 7.62
CA ALA A 210 -7.34 -6.57 6.27
C ALA A 210 -7.86 -7.55 5.21
N THR A 211 -8.49 -7.07 4.15
CA THR A 211 -9.01 -7.92 3.06
C THR A 211 -7.97 -8.21 1.97
N ALA A 212 -8.29 -9.17 1.10
CA ALA A 212 -7.47 -9.48 -0.08
C ALA A 212 -7.33 -8.27 -1.03
N GLU A 213 -8.37 -7.44 -1.15
CA GLU A 213 -8.33 -6.22 -1.97
C GLU A 213 -7.33 -5.20 -1.42
N ALA A 214 -7.30 -5.00 -0.10
CA ALA A 214 -6.29 -4.15 0.54
C ALA A 214 -4.88 -4.73 0.40
N LEU A 215 -4.72 -6.05 0.52
CA LEU A 215 -3.43 -6.70 0.29
C LEU A 215 -2.96 -6.53 -1.16
N ALA A 216 -3.88 -6.60 -2.13
CA ALA A 216 -3.55 -6.46 -3.55
C ALA A 216 -3.00 -5.07 -3.91
N THR A 217 -3.57 -3.99 -3.34
CA THR A 217 -3.07 -2.64 -3.58
C THR A 217 -1.64 -2.46 -3.05
N VAL A 218 -1.34 -3.01 -1.86
CA VAL A 218 0.02 -2.98 -1.29
C VAL A 218 1.00 -3.87 -2.07
N ASN A 219 0.57 -5.07 -2.44
CA ASN A 219 1.38 -6.01 -3.22
C ASN A 219 1.76 -5.45 -4.59
N LEU A 220 0.87 -4.67 -5.23
CA LEU A 220 1.17 -3.99 -6.48
C LEU A 220 2.40 -3.10 -6.33
N MET A 221 2.47 -2.29 -5.28
CA MET A 221 3.59 -1.37 -5.05
C MET A 221 4.92 -2.11 -4.97
N SER A 222 4.98 -3.21 -4.22
CA SER A 222 6.19 -4.04 -4.11
C SER A 222 6.50 -4.82 -5.39
N LEU A 223 5.50 -5.29 -6.14
CA LEU A 223 5.70 -5.91 -7.46
C LEU A 223 6.37 -4.94 -8.43
N LEU A 224 5.85 -3.72 -8.54
CA LEU A 224 6.41 -2.69 -9.41
C LEU A 224 7.79 -2.23 -8.89
N GLY A 225 7.91 -2.09 -7.56
CA GLY A 225 9.10 -1.66 -6.85
C GLY A 225 10.25 -2.62 -6.90
N LEU A 226 10.07 -3.93 -6.81
CA LEU A 226 11.19 -4.88 -6.78
C LEU A 226 11.69 -5.32 -8.18
N HIS A 227 10.94 -5.01 -9.24
CA HIS A 227 11.27 -5.42 -10.61
C HIS A 227 11.72 -4.27 -11.49
N ARG A 228 13.00 -4.23 -11.87
CA ARG A 228 13.56 -3.17 -12.75
C ARG A 228 12.79 -3.01 -14.07
N ALA A 229 12.28 -4.12 -14.61
CA ALA A 229 11.49 -4.14 -15.83
C ALA A 229 10.16 -3.36 -15.69
N LEU A 230 9.65 -3.20 -14.47
CA LEU A 230 8.37 -2.54 -14.18
C LEU A 230 8.55 -1.08 -13.68
N ARG A 231 9.75 -0.48 -13.86
CA ARG A 231 10.02 0.89 -13.37
C ARG A 231 9.10 1.95 -13.98
N GLY A 232 8.72 1.80 -15.25
CA GLY A 232 7.75 2.70 -15.89
C GLY A 232 6.38 2.59 -15.24
N ALA A 233 5.94 1.35 -14.96
CA ALA A 233 4.70 1.09 -14.26
C ALA A 233 4.71 1.59 -12.81
N LEU A 234 5.83 1.52 -12.09
CA LEU A 234 5.93 2.15 -10.77
C LEU A 234 5.78 3.68 -10.86
N VAL A 235 6.37 4.32 -11.87
CA VAL A 235 6.19 5.76 -12.11
C VAL A 235 4.74 6.10 -12.44
N GLY A 236 4.06 5.27 -13.23
CA GLY A 236 2.63 5.41 -13.50
C GLY A 236 1.76 5.28 -12.25
N HIS A 237 1.99 4.24 -11.45
CA HIS A 237 1.34 4.05 -10.15
C HIS A 237 1.54 5.26 -9.23
N PHE A 238 2.78 5.75 -9.13
CA PHE A 238 3.12 6.92 -8.33
C PHE A 238 2.36 8.15 -8.79
N ALA A 239 2.27 8.39 -10.11
CA ALA A 239 1.47 9.47 -10.66
C ALA A 239 -0.01 9.39 -10.30
N THR A 240 -0.60 8.20 -10.27
CA THR A 240 -1.99 8.03 -9.81
C THR A 240 -2.17 8.51 -8.36
N VAL A 241 -1.27 8.10 -7.46
CA VAL A 241 -1.35 8.49 -6.05
C VAL A 241 -1.19 10.00 -5.90
N GLU A 242 -0.14 10.58 -6.48
CA GLU A 242 0.21 12.00 -6.32
C GLU A 242 -0.80 12.95 -6.97
N ILE A 243 -1.32 12.61 -8.15
CA ILE A 243 -2.29 13.47 -8.85
C ILE A 243 -3.65 13.44 -8.15
N THR A 244 -4.07 12.30 -7.59
CA THR A 244 -5.42 12.15 -7.01
C THR A 244 -5.47 12.37 -5.50
N SER A 245 -4.31 12.45 -4.84
CA SER A 245 -4.23 12.56 -3.37
C SER A 245 -4.81 13.87 -2.84
N SER A 246 -4.37 15.04 -3.31
CA SER A 246 -4.81 16.33 -2.74
C SER A 246 -6.35 16.50 -2.70
N PRO A 247 -7.11 16.20 -3.78
CA PRO A 247 -8.57 16.19 -3.72
C PRO A 247 -9.13 15.17 -2.73
N ALA A 248 -8.62 13.93 -2.71
CA ALA A 248 -9.10 12.89 -1.81
C ALA A 248 -8.81 13.22 -0.34
N SER A 249 -7.61 13.71 -0.04
CA SER A 249 -7.16 14.15 1.27
C SER A 249 -8.00 15.30 1.80
N ARG A 250 -8.37 16.27 0.96
CA ARG A 250 -9.30 17.35 1.37
C ARG A 250 -10.63 16.81 1.90
N ARG A 251 -11.21 15.82 1.21
CA ARG A 251 -12.46 15.16 1.63
C ARG A 251 -12.27 14.34 2.90
N LEU A 252 -11.15 13.64 3.02
CA LEU A 252 -10.85 12.84 4.20
C LEU A 252 -10.60 13.72 5.44
N ALA A 253 -9.92 14.85 5.28
CA ALA A 253 -9.77 15.85 6.34
C ALA A 253 -11.14 16.39 6.80
N GLU A 254 -12.07 16.67 5.86
CA GLU A 254 -13.44 17.04 6.19
C GLU A 254 -14.20 15.91 6.91
N ALA A 255 -14.04 14.67 6.47
CA ALA A 255 -14.61 13.50 7.16
C ALA A 255 -14.09 13.36 8.60
N MET A 256 -12.78 13.55 8.82
CA MET A 256 -12.15 13.50 10.14
C MET A 256 -12.71 14.59 11.06
N ARG A 257 -12.77 15.84 10.59
CA ARG A 257 -13.39 16.97 11.33
C ARG A 257 -14.84 16.68 11.71
N ARG A 258 -15.65 16.22 10.74
CA ARG A 258 -17.09 16.00 10.89
C ARG A 258 -17.42 14.88 11.87
N THR A 259 -16.56 13.88 11.98
CA THR A 259 -16.74 12.72 12.88
C THR A 259 -16.02 12.88 14.21
N GLY A 260 -15.28 13.97 14.44
CA GLY A 260 -14.51 14.20 15.66
C GLY A 260 -13.37 13.20 15.83
N ALA A 261 -12.70 12.83 14.73
CA ALA A 261 -11.64 11.83 14.73
C ALA A 261 -10.41 12.24 15.54
N GLY A 262 -10.12 13.55 15.62
CA GLY A 262 -9.01 14.09 16.40
C GLY A 262 -8.04 14.94 15.56
N PRO A 263 -7.25 15.82 16.20
CA PRO A 263 -6.41 16.79 15.51
C PRO A 263 -5.25 16.17 14.71
N ALA A 264 -4.67 15.05 15.13
CA ALA A 264 -3.64 14.35 14.37
C ALA A 264 -4.24 13.65 13.13
N ALA A 265 -5.46 13.11 13.26
CA ALA A 265 -6.19 12.55 12.13
C ALA A 265 -6.53 13.60 11.06
N GLU A 266 -6.90 14.81 11.48
CA GLU A 266 -7.09 15.94 10.58
C GLU A 266 -5.76 16.38 9.94
N HIS A 267 -4.71 16.54 10.76
CA HIS A 267 -3.41 17.03 10.31
C HIS A 267 -2.78 16.15 9.23
N PHE A 268 -2.84 14.82 9.36
CA PHE A 268 -2.30 13.91 8.36
C PHE A 268 -2.84 14.20 6.95
N TYR A 269 -4.15 14.39 6.81
CA TYR A 269 -4.74 14.67 5.50
C TYR A 269 -4.57 16.13 5.07
N ASP A 270 -4.55 17.09 6.00
CA ASP A 270 -4.27 18.49 5.65
C ASP A 270 -2.84 18.65 5.11
N GLU A 271 -1.85 17.91 5.64
CA GLU A 271 -0.47 17.88 5.09
C GLU A 271 -0.46 17.43 3.63
N HIS A 272 -1.15 16.34 3.30
CA HIS A 272 -1.26 15.81 1.93
C HIS A 272 -2.08 16.73 0.99
N VAL A 273 -2.96 17.61 1.52
CA VAL A 273 -3.61 18.62 0.68
C VAL A 273 -2.58 19.64 0.16
N GLU A 274 -1.65 20.07 1.02
CA GLU A 274 -0.67 21.10 0.71
C GLU A 274 0.54 20.56 -0.06
N ALA A 275 1.14 19.47 0.41
CA ALA A 275 2.32 18.84 -0.18
C ALA A 275 2.01 18.32 -1.59
N ASP A 276 0.93 17.54 -1.74
CA ASP A 276 0.68 16.81 -2.99
C ASP A 276 0.23 17.73 -4.13
N ALA A 277 -0.26 18.94 -3.82
CA ALA A 277 -0.51 19.96 -4.85
C ALA A 277 0.78 20.40 -5.57
N VAL A 278 1.92 20.35 -4.87
CA VAL A 278 3.24 20.59 -5.46
C VAL A 278 3.77 19.31 -6.09
N HIS A 279 3.61 18.16 -5.43
CA HIS A 279 4.07 16.87 -5.94
C HIS A 279 3.44 16.52 -7.28
N GLU A 280 2.14 16.77 -7.47
CA GLU A 280 1.43 16.56 -8.73
C GLU A 280 2.17 17.19 -9.93
N GLN A 281 2.64 18.44 -9.76
CA GLN A 281 3.37 19.16 -10.81
C GLN A 281 4.76 18.56 -11.05
N VAL A 282 5.49 18.22 -9.98
CA VAL A 282 6.81 17.58 -10.06
C VAL A 282 6.71 16.22 -10.76
N VAL A 283 5.70 15.43 -10.42
CA VAL A 283 5.50 14.09 -10.96
C VAL A 283 5.18 14.13 -12.44
N ARG A 284 4.26 15.01 -12.85
CA ARG A 284 3.88 15.13 -14.27
C ARG A 284 5.03 15.66 -15.13
N HIS A 285 5.68 16.74 -14.68
CA HIS A 285 6.64 17.44 -15.52
C HIS A 285 8.07 16.91 -15.40
N ASP A 286 8.52 16.60 -14.18
CA ASP A 286 9.90 16.18 -13.94
C ASP A 286 10.04 14.67 -13.92
N VAL A 287 9.16 13.94 -13.23
CA VAL A 287 9.25 12.47 -13.13
C VAL A 287 8.84 11.81 -14.46
N ILE A 288 7.58 11.94 -14.87
CA ILE A 288 7.09 11.35 -16.12
C ILE A 288 7.74 12.04 -17.32
N GLY A 289 7.67 13.37 -17.37
CA GLY A 289 8.28 14.12 -18.47
C GLY A 289 9.80 13.89 -18.58
N GLY A 290 10.51 13.70 -17.46
CA GLY A 290 11.92 13.30 -17.47
C GLY A 290 12.13 11.87 -17.95
N LEU A 291 11.30 10.93 -17.49
CA LEU A 291 11.41 9.51 -17.85
C LEU A 291 11.19 9.33 -19.34
N LEU A 292 10.13 9.90 -19.90
CA LEU A 292 9.75 9.67 -21.30
C LEU A 292 10.63 10.44 -22.29
N ALA A 293 11.33 11.50 -21.84
CA ALA A 293 12.34 12.17 -22.66
C ALA A 293 13.58 11.29 -22.88
N GLU A 294 14.00 10.54 -21.84
CA GLU A 294 15.16 9.65 -21.87
C GLU A 294 14.80 8.25 -22.38
N GLU A 295 13.63 7.74 -21.98
CA GLU A 295 13.17 6.38 -22.17
C GLU A 295 11.73 6.33 -22.75
N PRO A 296 11.47 6.87 -23.95
CA PRO A 296 10.12 6.97 -24.52
C PRO A 296 9.43 5.61 -24.71
N HIS A 297 10.19 4.52 -24.82
CA HIS A 297 9.67 3.16 -24.92
C HIS A 297 8.91 2.69 -23.67
N LEU A 298 9.02 3.41 -22.54
CA LEU A 298 8.30 3.10 -21.29
C LEU A 298 6.91 3.74 -21.21
N ALA A 299 6.47 4.52 -22.21
CA ALA A 299 5.14 5.13 -22.18
C ALA A 299 4.00 4.10 -21.94
N PRO A 300 3.99 2.91 -22.57
CA PRO A 300 2.99 1.88 -22.27
C PRO A 300 3.07 1.35 -20.84
N ASP A 301 4.28 1.26 -20.27
CA ASP A 301 4.45 0.82 -18.89
C ASP A 301 3.89 1.87 -17.91
N VAL A 302 4.09 3.17 -18.18
CA VAL A 302 3.52 4.25 -17.36
C VAL A 302 1.99 4.20 -17.40
N ALA A 303 1.39 4.09 -18.59
CA ALA A 303 -0.07 3.93 -18.72
C ALA A 303 -0.57 2.68 -17.97
N PHE A 304 0.10 1.53 -18.15
CA PHE A 304 -0.22 0.30 -17.44
C PHE A 304 -0.18 0.48 -15.92
N GLY A 305 0.80 1.22 -15.39
CA GLY A 305 0.92 1.53 -13.96
C GLY A 305 -0.26 2.34 -13.41
N ILE A 306 -0.76 3.30 -14.20
CA ILE A 306 -1.96 4.07 -13.86
C ILE A 306 -3.18 3.15 -13.84
N ASP A 307 -3.34 2.34 -14.88
CA ASP A 307 -4.51 1.50 -15.10
C ASP A 307 -4.70 0.44 -14.01
N VAL A 308 -3.63 -0.26 -13.67
CA VAL A 308 -3.68 -1.30 -12.63
C VAL A 308 -3.88 -0.71 -11.24
N THR A 309 -3.42 0.53 -11.01
CA THR A 309 -3.65 1.23 -9.74
C THR A 309 -5.12 1.56 -9.59
N GLY A 310 -5.73 2.19 -10.60
CA GLY A 310 -7.17 2.47 -10.63
C GLY A 310 -8.00 1.19 -10.49
N HIS A 311 -7.66 0.14 -11.25
CA HIS A 311 -8.36 -1.15 -11.19
C HIS A 311 -8.38 -1.76 -9.79
N LEU A 312 -7.24 -1.78 -9.07
CA LEU A 312 -7.19 -2.34 -7.73
C LEU A 312 -7.86 -1.45 -6.68
N GLU A 313 -7.76 -0.13 -6.83
CA GLU A 313 -8.46 0.84 -5.97
C GLU A 313 -9.98 0.74 -6.13
N ASP A 314 -10.50 0.54 -7.35
CA ASP A 314 -11.92 0.29 -7.60
C ASP A 314 -12.41 -0.99 -6.91
N ARG A 315 -11.61 -2.07 -6.97
CA ARG A 315 -11.93 -3.32 -6.26
C ARG A 315 -11.97 -3.12 -4.75
N LEU A 316 -11.03 -2.36 -4.20
CA LEU A 316 -11.04 -2.01 -2.78
C LEU A 316 -12.26 -1.15 -2.43
N ALA A 317 -12.58 -0.16 -3.26
CA ALA A 317 -13.75 0.70 -3.08
C ALA A 317 -15.06 -0.09 -3.08
N ASP A 318 -15.23 -1.02 -4.03
CA ASP A 318 -16.40 -1.90 -4.11
C ASP A 318 -16.57 -2.73 -2.83
N ARG A 319 -15.47 -3.30 -2.31
CA ARG A 319 -15.48 -4.08 -1.06
C ARG A 319 -15.90 -3.23 0.13
N LEU A 320 -15.33 -2.02 0.26
CA LEU A 320 -15.59 -1.08 1.34
C LEU A 320 -17.04 -0.58 1.30
N LEU A 321 -17.42 0.06 0.19
CA LEU A 321 -18.72 0.68 0.02
C LEU A 321 -19.86 -0.34 0.04
N GLY A 322 -19.66 -1.51 -0.56
CA GLY A 322 -20.64 -2.60 -0.53
C GLY A 322 -20.94 -3.11 0.88
N ALA A 323 -19.96 -3.09 1.78
CA ALA A 323 -20.16 -3.46 3.17
C ALA A 323 -20.85 -2.33 3.95
N TRP A 324 -20.27 -1.13 3.88
CA TRP A 324 -20.70 0.04 4.65
C TRP A 324 -22.13 0.48 4.34
N ARG A 325 -22.53 0.50 3.06
CA ARG A 325 -23.93 0.81 2.66
C ARG A 325 -24.96 -0.17 3.20
N THR A 326 -24.53 -1.35 3.66
CA THR A 326 -25.39 -2.36 4.29
C THR A 326 -25.20 -2.45 5.81
N GLY A 327 -24.47 -1.51 6.41
CA GLY A 327 -24.19 -1.49 7.86
C GLY A 327 -23.31 -2.65 8.33
N ARG A 328 -22.47 -3.21 7.45
CA ARG A 328 -21.58 -4.34 7.76
C ARG A 328 -20.12 -3.91 7.71
N SER A 329 -19.29 -4.61 8.48
CA SER A 329 -17.83 -4.45 8.45
C SER A 329 -17.26 -4.79 7.08
N SER A 330 -16.38 -3.93 6.60
CA SER A 330 -15.58 -4.15 5.38
C SER A 330 -14.38 -5.08 5.61
N LEU A 331 -13.97 -5.26 6.87
CA LEU A 331 -12.84 -6.10 7.24
C LEU A 331 -13.18 -7.59 7.12
N ARG A 332 -12.14 -8.43 7.04
CA ARG A 332 -12.26 -9.89 7.14
C ARG A 332 -12.65 -10.32 8.55
N ARG A 333 -12.09 -9.66 9.56
CA ARG A 333 -12.44 -9.80 10.97
C ARG A 333 -12.80 -8.40 11.49
N PRO A 334 -14.03 -8.16 11.97
CA PRO A 334 -14.39 -6.85 12.50
C PRO A 334 -13.42 -6.43 13.60
N LEU A 335 -13.13 -5.12 13.68
CA LEU A 335 -12.39 -4.57 14.80
C LEU A 335 -13.10 -4.95 16.09
N ARG A 336 -12.34 -5.40 17.09
CA ARG A 336 -12.92 -5.63 18.41
C ARG A 336 -13.44 -4.30 18.90
N SER A 337 -14.74 -4.21 19.12
CA SER A 337 -15.31 -3.02 19.73
C SER A 337 -14.73 -2.92 21.14
N GLU A 338 -13.83 -1.98 21.37
CA GLU A 338 -13.64 -1.44 22.71
C GLU A 338 -14.87 -0.61 23.04
N MET A 339 -15.99 -1.28 23.30
CA MET A 339 -17.03 -0.66 24.10
C MET A 339 -16.45 -0.52 25.51
N PRO A 340 -16.35 0.69 26.08
CA PRO A 340 -16.34 0.78 27.52
C PRO A 340 -17.67 0.14 27.96
N LEU A 341 -17.61 -0.96 28.69
CA LEU A 341 -18.74 -1.42 29.48
C LEU A 341 -18.97 -0.36 30.56
N THR A 342 -19.76 0.66 30.25
CA THR A 342 -20.37 1.52 31.27
C THR A 342 -21.46 0.70 31.95
N PHE A 343 -21.15 0.20 33.15
CA PHE A 343 -22.14 -0.27 34.12
C PHE A 343 -22.88 0.91 34.76
#